data_AF-A0A354J6S6-F1
#
_entry.id   AF-A0A354J6S6-F1
#
_cell.length_a   1.000
_cell.length_b   1.000
_cell.length_c   1.000
_cell.angle_alpha   90.00
_cell.angle_beta   90.00
_cell.angle_gamma   90.00
#
_symmetry.space_group_name_H-M   'P 1'
#
loop_
_entity.id
_entity.type
_entity.pdbx_description
1 polymer ?
#
loop_
_entity_poly.entity_id
_entity_poly.type
_entity_poly.pdbx_seq_one_letter_code
_entity_poly.pdbx_strand_id
1 'polypeptide(L)'
;FLRAAEKERGESLDIMLSPWTPPAFMKTNEERAHGGKLKPEYREFWAEYICRYIEEYKREGFKVSRLTVQNEPAAVQTWDSCIYTAGEEKEFIKDALYPALVKHGLSDVKINIWDHNKERVVEWARTIIDKETDRMIDGIAFHWYSGDHFEAL
;
A
#
# COMPACT_ATOMS: atom_id res chain seq x y z
N PHE A 1 19.41 2.30 -11.45
CA PHE A 1 18.85 1.03 -11.94
C PHE A 1 17.58 1.23 -12.77
N LEU A 2 16.53 1.92 -12.30
CA LEU A 2 15.29 2.12 -13.08
C LEU A 2 15.51 2.72 -14.48
N ARG A 3 16.26 3.84 -14.59
CA ARG A 3 16.61 4.42 -15.90
C ARG A 3 17.34 3.45 -16.82
N ALA A 4 18.19 2.57 -16.26
CA ALA A 4 18.91 1.58 -17.06
C ALA A 4 17.96 0.47 -17.55
N ALA A 5 17.00 0.05 -16.73
CA ALA A 5 15.97 -0.91 -17.10
C ALA A 5 15.04 -0.36 -18.19
N GLU A 6 14.59 0.90 -18.08
CA GLU A 6 13.80 1.57 -19.13
C GLU A 6 14.60 1.73 -20.43
N LYS A 7 15.89 2.09 -20.33
CA LYS A 7 16.77 2.17 -21.49
C LYS A 7 16.90 0.83 -22.21
N GLU A 8 17.05 -0.27 -21.47
CA GLU A 8 17.14 -1.61 -22.05
C GLU A 8 15.82 -2.07 -22.68
N ARG A 9 14.68 -1.77 -22.02
CA ARG A 9 13.35 -2.09 -22.52
C ARG A 9 12.95 -1.24 -23.75
N GLY A 10 13.45 -0.01 -23.84
CA GLY A 10 13.10 0.94 -24.90
C GLY A 10 11.78 1.70 -24.66
N GLU A 11 11.15 1.52 -23.50
CA GLU A 11 9.92 2.21 -23.10
C GLU A 11 9.86 2.38 -21.57
N SER A 12 8.98 3.27 -21.10
CA SER A 12 8.77 3.51 -19.67
C SER A 12 8.21 2.29 -18.95
N LEU A 13 8.67 2.07 -17.72
CA LEU A 13 8.14 1.03 -16.85
C LEU A 13 6.92 1.54 -16.07
N ASP A 14 5.87 0.73 -16.00
CA ASP A 14 4.81 0.93 -15.03
C ASP A 14 5.31 0.49 -13.65
N ILE A 15 5.45 1.45 -12.73
CA ILE A 15 5.95 1.22 -11.38
C ILE A 15 4.77 1.06 -10.41
N MET A 16 4.88 0.04 -9.58
CA MET A 16 4.06 -0.19 -8.40
C MET A 16 4.89 0.06 -7.15
N LEU A 17 4.38 0.84 -6.22
CA LEU A 17 5.03 1.14 -4.95
C LEU A 17 4.28 0.46 -3.81
N SER A 18 5.01 -0.02 -2.81
CA SER A 18 4.44 -0.71 -1.65
C SER A 18 5.27 -0.31 -0.42
N PRO A 19 4.68 0.29 0.64
CA PRO A 19 5.44 0.66 1.83
C PRO A 19 5.51 -0.49 2.84
N TRP A 20 6.68 -0.70 3.47
CA TRP A 20 6.86 -1.72 4.51
C TRP A 20 6.55 -1.16 5.91
N THR A 21 6.84 0.11 6.15
CA THR A 21 6.56 0.73 7.45
C THR A 21 6.52 2.26 7.34
N PRO A 22 5.64 2.93 8.08
CA PRO A 22 5.79 4.35 8.39
C PRO A 22 7.08 4.63 9.20
N PRO A 23 7.53 5.89 9.28
CA PRO A 23 8.58 6.31 10.21
C PRO A 23 8.27 5.91 11.66
N ALA A 24 9.32 5.58 12.42
CA ALA A 24 9.21 5.06 13.79
C ALA A 24 8.32 5.92 14.70
N PHE A 25 8.48 7.25 14.69
CA PHE A 25 7.69 8.14 15.56
C PHE A 25 6.17 8.08 15.27
N MET A 26 5.77 7.68 14.06
CA MET A 26 4.37 7.52 13.69
C MET A 26 3.75 6.22 14.20
N LYS A 27 4.55 5.31 14.76
CA LYS A 27 4.12 3.96 15.11
C LYS A 27 3.93 3.78 16.60
N THR A 28 2.97 2.92 16.97
CA THR A 28 2.62 2.63 18.37
C THR A 28 3.76 2.00 19.16
N ASN A 29 4.72 1.35 18.49
CA ASN A 29 5.90 0.75 19.10
C ASN A 29 7.17 1.60 18.96
N GLU A 30 7.08 2.79 18.34
CA GLU A 30 8.21 3.70 18.13
C GLU A 30 9.41 3.06 17.39
N GLU A 31 9.15 2.02 16.58
CA GLU A 31 10.15 1.27 15.86
C GLU A 31 9.68 0.94 14.43
N ARG A 32 10.61 0.87 13.48
CA ARG A 32 10.32 0.46 12.09
C ARG A 32 10.06 -1.05 11.97
N ALA A 33 10.74 -1.87 12.75
CA ALA A 33 10.58 -3.32 12.76
C ALA A 33 9.56 -3.78 13.82
N HIS A 34 9.39 -5.11 13.92
CA HIS A 34 8.59 -5.78 14.95
C HIS A 34 7.11 -5.37 14.95
N GLY A 35 6.56 -5.08 13.77
CA GLY A 35 5.16 -4.71 13.62
C GLY A 35 4.86 -3.34 14.22
N GLY A 36 3.97 -3.28 15.21
CA GLY A 36 3.33 -2.03 15.62
C GLY A 36 2.31 -1.54 14.58
N LYS A 37 1.60 -0.45 14.90
CA LYS A 37 0.57 0.12 14.04
C LYS A 37 0.83 1.60 13.79
N LEU A 38 0.28 2.12 12.69
CA LEU A 38 0.20 3.57 12.49
C LEU A 38 -0.70 4.18 13.59
N LYS A 39 -0.20 5.16 14.34
CA LYS A 39 -1.02 5.87 15.32
C LYS A 39 -2.08 6.72 14.59
N PRO A 40 -3.33 6.79 15.08
CA PRO A 40 -4.42 7.49 14.39
C PRO A 40 -4.11 8.94 14.03
N GLU A 41 -3.41 9.66 14.89
CA GLU A 41 -3.02 11.07 14.70
C GLU A 41 -2.05 11.30 13.54
N TYR A 42 -1.41 10.25 13.01
CA TYR A 42 -0.49 10.34 11.87
C TYR A 42 -1.07 9.82 10.56
N ARG A 43 -2.36 9.43 10.51
CA ARG A 43 -3.00 8.92 9.28
C ARG A 43 -2.90 9.92 8.12
N GLU A 44 -3.31 11.16 8.33
CA GLU A 44 -3.22 12.20 7.29
C GLU A 44 -1.76 12.47 6.89
N PHE A 45 -0.87 12.60 7.87
CA PHE A 45 0.55 12.85 7.59
C PHE A 45 1.18 11.71 6.77
N TRP A 46 0.82 10.46 7.07
CA TRP A 46 1.32 9.31 6.34
C TRP A 46 0.81 9.27 4.89
N ALA A 47 -0.46 9.62 4.65
CA ALA A 47 -1.01 9.75 3.31
C ALA A 47 -0.31 10.86 2.49
N GLU A 48 -0.05 12.02 3.11
CA GLU A 48 0.70 13.12 2.50
C GLU A 48 2.15 12.72 2.18
N TYR A 49 2.79 11.94 3.07
CA TYR A 49 4.13 11.39 2.82
C TYR A 49 4.14 10.46 1.60
N ILE A 50 3.15 9.57 1.47
CA ILE A 50 3.00 8.69 0.30
C ILE A 50 2.82 9.51 -0.98
N CYS A 51 1.95 10.54 -0.96
CA CYS A 51 1.72 11.42 -2.11
C CYS A 51 3.02 12.10 -2.54
N ARG A 52 3.77 12.66 -1.58
CA ARG A 52 5.07 13.27 -1.87
C ARG A 52 6.06 12.27 -2.47
N TYR A 53 6.11 11.04 -1.96
CA TYR A 53 6.99 10.00 -2.52
C TYR A 53 6.65 9.70 -3.99
N ILE A 54 5.36 9.60 -4.32
CA ILE A 54 4.89 9.41 -5.71
C ILE A 54 5.28 10.61 -6.59
N GLU A 55 5.08 11.83 -6.11
CA GLU A 55 5.44 13.06 -6.83
C GLU A 55 6.92 13.14 -7.14
N GLU A 56 7.79 12.74 -6.20
CA GLU A 56 9.24 12.73 -6.44
C GLU A 56 9.62 11.70 -7.52
N TYR A 57 8.98 10.53 -7.57
CA TYR A 57 9.17 9.59 -8.70
C TYR A 57 8.71 10.19 -10.03
N LYS A 58 7.52 10.82 -10.06
CA LYS A 58 6.99 11.47 -11.26
C LYS A 58 7.92 12.61 -11.72
N ARG A 59 8.50 13.39 -10.79
CA ARG A 59 9.48 14.45 -11.07
C ARG A 59 10.77 13.92 -11.70
N GLU A 60 11.22 12.75 -11.28
CA GLU A 60 12.39 12.08 -11.85
C GLU A 60 12.13 11.43 -13.23
N GLY A 61 10.89 11.53 -13.74
CA GLY A 61 10.45 11.06 -15.04
C GLY A 61 9.83 9.66 -15.04
N PHE A 62 9.55 9.09 -13.87
CA PHE A 62 9.05 7.72 -13.76
C PHE A 62 7.53 7.64 -13.66
N LYS A 63 6.95 6.63 -14.31
CA LYS A 63 5.50 6.40 -14.30
C LYS A 63 5.10 5.49 -13.13
N VAL A 64 4.69 6.11 -12.02
CA VAL A 64 4.01 5.39 -10.94
C VAL A 64 2.54 5.18 -11.32
N SER A 65 2.12 3.94 -11.43
CA SER A 65 0.77 3.56 -11.87
C SER A 65 -0.05 2.87 -10.80
N ARG A 66 0.61 2.28 -9.78
CA ARG A 66 -0.02 1.48 -8.73
C ARG A 66 0.64 1.72 -7.38
N LEU A 67 -0.15 1.51 -6.33
CA LEU A 67 0.26 1.54 -4.94
C LEU A 67 -0.38 0.34 -4.22
N THR A 68 0.29 -0.27 -3.24
CA THR A 68 -0.40 -0.95 -2.13
C THR A 68 -0.39 -0.11 -0.88
N VAL A 69 -1.42 -0.26 -0.05
CA VAL A 69 -1.54 0.53 1.19
C VAL A 69 -0.42 0.21 2.17
N GLN A 70 -0.11 -1.07 2.31
CA GLN A 70 0.88 -1.60 3.24
C GLN A 70 1.30 -2.97 2.70
N ASN A 71 2.60 -3.22 2.61
CA ASN A 71 3.10 -4.56 2.37
C ASN A 71 2.84 -5.43 3.61
N GLU A 72 2.24 -6.59 3.39
CA GLU A 72 2.02 -7.60 4.42
C GLU A 72 1.39 -7.07 5.73
N PRO A 73 0.21 -6.43 5.67
CA PRO A 73 -0.42 -5.76 6.81
C PRO A 73 -0.78 -6.71 7.96
N ALA A 74 -0.83 -8.02 7.70
CA ALA A 74 -1.12 -9.04 8.71
C ALA A 74 0.14 -9.70 9.32
N ALA A 75 1.35 -9.24 8.96
CA ALA A 75 2.60 -9.84 9.42
C ALA A 75 3.40 -8.95 10.39
N VAL A 76 3.98 -9.60 11.40
CA VAL A 76 5.01 -9.03 12.27
C VAL A 76 6.35 -9.62 11.84
N GLN A 77 7.27 -8.76 11.41
CA GLN A 77 8.59 -9.18 10.94
C GLN A 77 9.70 -8.63 11.84
N THR A 78 10.85 -9.29 11.86
CA THR A 78 12.07 -8.78 12.53
C THR A 78 12.72 -7.62 11.78
N TRP A 79 12.23 -7.31 10.59
CA TRP A 79 12.53 -6.12 9.79
C TRP A 79 11.29 -5.22 9.67
N ASP A 80 11.39 -4.18 8.84
CA ASP A 80 10.31 -3.23 8.54
C ASP A 80 8.96 -3.93 8.33
N SER A 81 8.01 -3.63 9.20
CA SER A 81 6.65 -4.16 9.16
C SER A 81 5.70 -3.21 9.90
N CYS A 82 4.45 -3.13 9.45
CA CYS A 82 3.41 -2.34 10.12
C CYS A 82 2.08 -3.06 9.96
N ILE A 83 1.40 -3.29 11.08
CA ILE A 83 0.15 -4.05 11.12
C ILE A 83 -1.03 -3.13 10.82
N TYR A 84 -1.90 -3.60 9.94
CA TYR A 84 -3.27 -3.10 9.80
C TYR A 84 -4.23 -4.26 9.97
N THR A 85 -5.38 -4.01 10.57
CA THR A 85 -6.58 -4.83 10.34
C THR A 85 -7.25 -4.39 9.05
N ALA A 86 -8.10 -5.23 8.45
CA ALA A 86 -8.86 -4.85 7.26
C ALA A 86 -9.71 -3.57 7.50
N GLY A 87 -10.26 -3.40 8.71
CA GLY A 87 -10.97 -2.18 9.09
C GLY A 87 -10.06 -0.95 9.14
N GLU A 88 -8.86 -1.07 9.73
CA GLU A 88 -7.90 0.03 9.76
C GLU A 88 -7.37 0.40 8.37
N GLU A 89 -7.15 -0.58 7.49
CA GLU A 89 -6.77 -0.32 6.10
C GLU A 89 -7.89 0.40 5.35
N LYS A 90 -9.15 -0.03 5.53
CA LYS A 90 -10.32 0.65 4.97
C LYS A 90 -10.45 2.11 5.44
N GLU A 91 -10.35 2.33 6.75
CA GLU A 91 -10.37 3.68 7.33
C GLU A 91 -9.24 4.54 6.76
N PHE A 92 -8.03 3.98 6.67
CA PHE A 92 -6.90 4.72 6.10
C PHE A 92 -7.10 5.06 4.62
N ILE A 93 -7.62 4.14 3.80
CA ILE A 93 -7.96 4.40 2.40
C ILE A 93 -8.97 5.54 2.31
N LYS A 94 -10.09 5.39 3.03
CA LYS A 94 -11.24 6.28 2.92
C LYS A 94 -10.95 7.68 3.46
N ASP A 95 -10.37 7.74 4.65
CA ASP A 95 -10.31 8.98 5.43
C ASP A 95 -8.99 9.73 5.23
N ALA A 96 -7.95 9.09 4.68
CA ALA A 96 -6.64 9.71 4.49
C ALA A 96 -6.07 9.54 3.07
N LEU A 97 -5.78 8.30 2.64
CA LEU A 97 -5.01 8.05 1.42
C LEU A 97 -5.73 8.50 0.15
N TYR A 98 -6.97 8.08 -0.08
CA TYR A 98 -7.71 8.43 -1.29
C TYR A 98 -7.97 9.95 -1.40
N PRO A 99 -8.44 10.65 -0.34
CA PRO A 99 -8.55 12.10 -0.36
C PRO A 99 -7.22 12.81 -0.66
N ALA A 100 -6.11 12.34 -0.09
CA ALA A 100 -4.78 12.92 -0.35
C ALA A 100 -4.36 12.75 -1.81
N LEU A 101 -4.54 11.55 -2.39
CA LEU A 101 -4.24 11.33 -3.81
C LEU A 101 -5.07 12.25 -4.71
N VAL A 102 -6.36 12.42 -4.44
CA VAL A 102 -7.22 13.35 -5.20
C VAL A 102 -6.73 14.80 -5.07
N LYS A 103 -6.42 15.25 -3.84
CA LYS A 103 -5.90 16.60 -3.57
C LYS A 103 -4.60 16.89 -4.31
N HIS A 104 -3.72 15.90 -4.43
CA HIS A 104 -2.42 16.02 -5.12
C HIS A 104 -2.50 15.77 -6.64
N GLY A 105 -3.70 15.52 -7.20
CA GLY A 105 -3.85 15.20 -8.62
C GLY A 105 -3.21 13.85 -9.01
N LEU A 106 -3.15 12.91 -8.06
CA LEU A 106 -2.59 11.56 -8.20
C LEU A 106 -3.68 10.48 -8.29
N SER A 107 -4.91 10.85 -8.65
CA SER A 107 -6.03 9.91 -8.82
C SER A 107 -5.84 8.93 -9.97
N ASP A 108 -4.80 9.11 -10.80
CA ASP A 108 -4.36 8.14 -11.80
C ASP A 108 -3.59 6.95 -11.21
N VAL A 109 -3.09 7.08 -9.97
CA VAL A 109 -2.38 6.01 -9.26
C VAL A 109 -3.39 5.06 -8.62
N LYS A 110 -3.38 3.82 -9.08
CA LYS A 110 -4.33 2.78 -8.68
C LYS A 110 -4.01 2.19 -7.32
N ILE A 111 -5.01 2.09 -6.43
CA ILE A 111 -4.84 1.51 -5.09
C ILE A 111 -5.15 0.02 -5.14
N ASN A 112 -4.20 -0.81 -4.70
CA ASN A 112 -4.45 -2.23 -4.44
C ASN A 112 -4.36 -2.51 -2.94
N ILE A 113 -5.24 -3.37 -2.44
CA ILE A 113 -5.30 -3.74 -1.02
C ILE A 113 -4.64 -5.11 -0.79
N TRP A 114 -4.57 -5.50 0.48
CA TRP A 114 -4.08 -6.80 0.97
C TRP A 114 -2.56 -6.98 0.93
N ASP A 115 -1.95 -7.07 -0.25
CA ASP A 115 -0.50 -7.23 -0.45
C ASP A 115 0.15 -8.28 0.50
N HIS A 116 -0.54 -9.41 0.66
CA HIS A 116 -0.13 -10.51 1.52
C HIS A 116 -0.51 -11.86 0.90
N ASN A 117 -0.23 -12.97 1.58
CA ASN A 117 -0.43 -14.30 1.01
C ASN A 117 -1.91 -14.61 0.68
N LYS A 118 -2.16 -15.54 -0.25
CA LYS A 118 -3.48 -15.73 -0.88
C LYS A 118 -4.62 -16.12 0.07
N GLU A 119 -4.33 -16.71 1.22
CA GLU A 119 -5.31 -17.41 2.07
C GLU A 119 -6.44 -16.53 2.63
N ARG A 120 -6.24 -15.22 2.75
CA ARG A 120 -7.24 -14.31 3.34
C ARG A 120 -7.70 -13.19 2.41
N VAL A 121 -7.38 -13.29 1.12
CA VAL A 121 -7.78 -12.33 0.08
C VAL A 121 -9.29 -12.04 0.12
N VAL A 122 -10.12 -13.08 0.20
CA VAL A 122 -11.59 -12.95 0.15
C VAL A 122 -12.14 -12.32 1.44
N GLU A 123 -11.65 -12.75 2.60
CA GLU A 123 -12.04 -12.19 3.91
C GLU A 123 -11.71 -10.69 3.98
N TRP A 124 -10.50 -10.35 3.54
CA TRP A 124 -10.01 -8.99 3.53
C TRP A 124 -10.83 -8.09 2.59
N ALA A 125 -11.05 -8.56 1.36
CA ALA A 125 -11.85 -7.86 0.36
C ALA A 125 -13.28 -7.58 0.83
N ARG A 126 -13.94 -8.56 1.47
CA ARG A 126 -15.31 -8.41 1.99
C ARG A 126 -15.43 -7.33 3.08
N THR A 127 -14.36 -7.08 3.82
CA THR A 127 -14.35 -6.05 4.86
C THR A 127 -14.14 -4.67 4.27
N ILE A 128 -13.22 -4.56 3.31
CA ILE A 128 -12.79 -3.27 2.76
C ILE A 128 -13.73 -2.79 1.67
N ILE A 129 -14.11 -3.63 0.70
CA ILE A 129 -14.84 -3.24 -0.51
C ILE A 129 -16.35 -3.25 -0.22
N ASP A 130 -16.93 -2.05 -0.18
CA ASP A 130 -18.38 -1.85 -0.09
C ASP A 130 -18.84 -0.68 -0.96
N LYS A 131 -20.11 -0.28 -0.84
CA LYS A 131 -20.70 0.81 -1.64
C LYS A 131 -19.95 2.15 -1.52
N GLU A 132 -19.24 2.38 -0.41
CA GLU A 132 -18.51 3.63 -0.15
C GLU A 132 -17.10 3.59 -0.76
N THR A 133 -16.40 2.47 -0.62
CA THR A 133 -14.97 2.32 -0.95
C THR A 133 -14.68 1.62 -2.28
N ASP A 134 -15.66 0.98 -2.92
CA ASP A 134 -15.49 0.25 -4.20
C ASP A 134 -14.79 1.09 -5.26
N ARG A 135 -15.21 2.35 -5.42
CA ARG A 135 -14.61 3.30 -6.37
C ARG A 135 -13.17 3.75 -6.03
N MET A 136 -12.68 3.44 -4.83
CA MET A 136 -11.35 3.84 -4.34
C MET A 136 -10.32 2.73 -4.55
N ILE A 137 -10.74 1.52 -4.92
CA ILE A 137 -9.92 0.32 -4.92
C ILE A 137 -9.90 -0.26 -6.33
N ASP A 138 -8.71 -0.42 -6.89
CA ASP A 138 -8.50 -0.91 -8.26
C ASP A 138 -8.16 -2.40 -8.33
N GLY A 139 -7.84 -3.02 -7.19
CA GLY A 139 -7.47 -4.43 -7.16
C GLY A 139 -7.04 -4.94 -5.79
N ILE A 140 -6.69 -6.22 -5.77
CA ILE A 140 -6.17 -6.91 -4.59
C ILE A 140 -4.83 -7.53 -4.99
N ALA A 141 -3.75 -7.16 -4.30
CA ALA A 141 -2.43 -7.72 -4.50
C ALA A 141 -2.23 -8.93 -3.58
N PHE A 142 -1.48 -9.95 -4.03
CA PHE A 142 -1.18 -11.11 -3.19
C PHE A 142 0.22 -11.69 -3.42
N HIS A 143 0.74 -12.33 -2.38
CA HIS A 143 2.00 -13.08 -2.36
C HIS A 143 1.75 -14.58 -2.42
N TRP A 144 2.81 -15.36 -2.63
CA TRP A 144 2.74 -16.83 -2.75
C TRP A 144 3.53 -17.58 -1.68
N TYR A 145 3.97 -16.94 -0.59
CA TYR A 145 4.85 -17.58 0.39
C TYR A 145 4.18 -18.73 1.14
N SER A 146 2.85 -18.73 1.23
CA SER A 146 2.10 -19.86 1.78
C SER A 146 2.03 -21.06 0.81
N GLY A 147 2.39 -20.91 -0.47
CA GLY A 147 2.32 -21.98 -1.48
C GLY A 147 1.04 -21.91 -2.32
N ASP A 148 0.74 -22.95 -3.09
CA ASP A 148 -0.34 -22.90 -4.08
C ASP A 148 -1.74 -22.83 -3.44
N HIS A 149 -1.96 -23.60 -2.37
CA HIS A 149 -3.15 -23.60 -1.51
C HIS A 149 -4.51 -23.36 -2.19
N PHE A 150 -4.72 -23.87 -3.41
CA PHE A 150 -6.01 -23.82 -4.09
C PHE A 150 -7.13 -24.57 -3.33
N GLU A 151 -6.77 -25.45 -2.39
CA GLU A 151 -7.72 -26.25 -1.60
C GLU A 151 -7.98 -25.71 -0.18
N ALA A 152 -7.34 -24.60 0.22
CA ALA A 152 -7.48 -24.03 1.57
C ALA A 152 -8.21 -22.67 1.59
N LEU A 153 -8.91 -22.33 0.50
CA LEU A 153 -9.76 -21.12 0.37
C LEU A 153 -11.22 -21.40 0.70
#